data_AF-A0AAU1ELH2-F1
#
_entry.id   AF-A0AAU1ELH2-F1
#
_cell.length_a   1.000
_cell.length_b   1.000
_cell.length_c   1.000
_cell.angle_alpha   90.00
_cell.angle_beta   90.00
_cell.angle_gamma   90.00
#
_symmetry.space_group_name_H-M   'P 1'
#
loop_
_entity.id
_entity.type
_entity.pdbx_description
1 polymer ?
#
loop_
_entity_poly.entity_id
_entity_poly.type
_entity_poly.pdbx_seq_one_letter_code
_entity_poly.pdbx_strand_id
1 'polypeptide(L)'
;MQFRITGETENGDESEETLALCAEAEGYYVDSPPPARHHYELRDCAPEGQLASAAAQAQNDGSAPLGLLTVHALDRNARPVEPIWDVWCLGDARVLNVRPSFGDPTLVDITVEGRQDNVAAGVNEQPEIPEVPPLFQGFHLYSRNQEPWGSCRQVALIDKQPEPDPIPLRLLRCEPSGRLLAALESSDDQFDLGGAYLCPLDGMGRAIEEHWTCLHVESWTYSTPGTGQVDLTLNVSCDDFRTAGAREAHELWTAGPPTEPNLWAALGTAGRAAWCRATQRNLSARPTPEALPGATYHLDGRHVTDVLAFSLALGEAMHGPGGYFGSCFGTIEYCLEENPGVQRPFTLVWDDHHIARTCLGPSPLTHDVSPTFEQILQFLAKHEIEVLLA
;
A
#
# COMPACT_ATOMS: atom_id res chain seq x y z
N MET A 1 6.35 22.27 8.56
CA MET A 1 6.76 21.60 7.30
C MET A 1 5.81 22.07 6.22
N GLN A 2 6.32 22.42 5.04
CA GLN A 2 5.49 22.84 3.91
C GLN A 2 4.90 21.61 3.20
N PHE A 3 3.81 21.85 2.47
CA PHE A 3 3.13 20.84 1.68
C PHE A 3 2.88 21.36 0.28
N ARG A 4 3.06 20.50 -0.73
CA ARG A 4 2.63 20.76 -2.10
C ARG A 4 1.43 19.89 -2.41
N ILE A 5 0.45 20.45 -3.11
CA ILE A 5 -0.63 19.69 -3.71
C ILE A 5 -0.33 19.60 -5.20
N THR A 6 -0.29 18.39 -5.75
CA THR A 6 -0.22 18.17 -7.21
C THR A 6 -1.45 17.44 -7.69
N GLY A 7 -1.88 17.69 -8.93
CA GLY A 7 -3.02 17.01 -9.55
C GLY A 7 -2.69 16.56 -10.96
N GLU A 8 -3.42 15.55 -11.45
CA GLU A 8 -3.31 15.13 -12.85
C GLU A 8 -3.84 16.25 -13.76
N THR A 9 -3.15 16.47 -14.88
CA THR A 9 -3.64 17.42 -15.89
C THR A 9 -4.79 16.81 -16.69
N GLU A 10 -5.79 17.63 -17.04
CA GLU A 10 -6.98 17.19 -17.80
C GLU A 10 -6.65 16.64 -19.20
N ASN A 11 -5.43 16.84 -19.71
CA ASN A 11 -5.04 16.54 -21.09
C ASN A 11 -4.45 15.14 -21.30
N GLY A 12 -4.34 14.29 -20.26
CA GLY A 12 -3.78 12.95 -20.38
C GLY A 12 -2.27 12.89 -20.68
N ASP A 13 -1.58 14.03 -20.62
CA ASP A 13 -0.14 14.07 -20.46
C ASP A 13 0.16 13.72 -18.99
N GLU A 14 1.09 12.80 -18.74
CA GLU A 14 1.56 12.38 -17.40
C GLU A 14 2.23 13.51 -16.59
N SER A 15 2.05 14.77 -17.00
CA SER A 15 2.53 15.94 -16.25
C SER A 15 1.58 16.25 -15.10
N GLU A 16 2.14 16.31 -13.89
CA GLU A 16 1.45 16.81 -12.70
C GLU A 16 1.43 18.35 -12.67
N GLU A 17 0.25 18.94 -12.46
CA GLU A 17 0.11 20.37 -12.18
C GLU A 17 0.26 20.62 -10.68
N THR A 18 1.00 21.66 -10.29
CA THR A 18 0.97 22.14 -8.90
C THR A 18 -0.30 22.95 -8.66
N LEU A 19 -1.12 22.51 -7.70
CA LEU A 19 -2.38 23.14 -7.33
C LEU A 19 -2.22 24.12 -6.17
N ALA A 20 -1.33 23.82 -5.23
CA ALA A 20 -1.01 24.75 -4.15
C ALA A 20 0.36 24.47 -3.53
N LEU A 21 0.95 25.51 -2.95
CA LEU A 21 2.00 25.40 -1.94
C LEU A 21 1.47 25.91 -0.60
N CYS A 22 1.37 25.03 0.39
CA CYS A 22 0.83 25.33 1.71
C CYS A 22 1.94 25.38 2.76
N ALA A 23 1.85 26.34 3.68
CA ALA A 23 2.85 26.51 4.72
C ALA A 23 2.79 25.41 5.79
N GLU A 24 1.61 24.83 6.00
CA GLU A 24 1.32 23.93 7.10
C GLU A 24 0.08 23.06 6.81
N ALA A 25 0.00 21.90 7.46
CA ALA A 25 -1.15 21.01 7.43
C ALA A 25 -1.51 20.55 8.84
N GLU A 26 -2.66 20.99 9.37
CA GLU A 26 -3.23 20.49 10.61
C GLU A 26 -4.08 19.24 10.31
N GLY A 27 -3.93 18.19 11.12
CA GLY A 27 -4.64 16.92 10.88
C GLY A 27 -3.95 15.99 9.87
N TYR A 28 -2.76 16.34 9.36
CA TYR A 28 -1.98 15.46 8.48
C TYR A 28 -1.37 14.26 9.22
N TYR A 29 -0.91 14.47 10.46
CA TYR A 29 -0.31 13.42 11.29
C TYR A 29 -1.30 12.93 12.35
N VAL A 30 -2.31 12.23 11.87
CA VAL A 30 -3.36 11.60 12.69
C VAL A 30 -3.43 10.14 12.28
N ASP A 31 -3.80 9.27 13.21
CA ASP A 31 -4.11 7.89 12.84
C ASP A 31 -5.50 7.88 12.20
N SER A 32 -5.54 7.58 10.90
CA SER A 32 -6.80 7.32 10.21
C SER A 32 -7.49 6.12 10.87
N PRO A 33 -8.82 6.17 11.10
CA PRO A 33 -9.55 5.00 11.56
C PRO A 33 -9.37 3.88 10.53
N PRO A 34 -9.31 2.61 10.98
CA PRO A 34 -9.23 1.51 10.04
C PRO A 34 -10.45 1.53 9.11
N PRO A 35 -10.29 1.20 7.82
CA PRO A 35 -11.41 1.15 6.88
C PRO A 35 -12.46 0.16 7.35
N ALA A 36 -13.72 0.39 6.96
CA ALA A 36 -14.82 -0.48 7.34
C ALA A 36 -14.59 -1.91 6.81
N ARG A 37 -15.01 -2.90 7.61
CA ARG A 37 -14.95 -4.31 7.23
C ARG A 37 -16.35 -4.77 6.87
N HIS A 38 -16.65 -4.89 5.59
CA HIS A 38 -17.98 -5.26 5.12
C HIS A 38 -18.16 -6.79 5.09
N HIS A 39 -19.41 -7.24 5.06
CA HIS A 39 -19.74 -8.66 4.96
C HIS A 39 -20.22 -9.00 3.55
N TYR A 40 -19.58 -10.00 2.99
CA TYR A 40 -19.82 -10.51 1.65
C TYR A 40 -20.30 -11.95 1.73
N GLU A 41 -21.11 -12.34 0.76
CA GLU A 41 -21.55 -13.70 0.55
C GLU A 41 -21.01 -14.21 -0.78
N LEU A 42 -20.17 -15.24 -0.71
CA LEU A 42 -19.69 -16.00 -1.84
C LEU A 42 -20.64 -17.21 -1.99
N ARG A 43 -21.37 -17.30 -3.10
CA ARG A 43 -22.42 -18.31 -3.29
C ARG A 43 -22.02 -19.38 -4.26
N ASP A 44 -22.55 -20.59 -4.04
CA ASP A 44 -22.32 -21.76 -4.87
C ASP A 44 -20.82 -22.00 -5.10
N CYS A 45 -20.06 -22.01 -4.01
CA CYS A 45 -18.61 -22.15 -4.03
C CYS A 45 -18.16 -23.60 -3.96
N ALA A 46 -17.09 -23.90 -4.70
CA ALA A 46 -16.25 -25.08 -4.55
C ALA A 46 -14.91 -24.63 -3.96
N PRO A 47 -14.76 -24.59 -2.62
CA PRO A 47 -13.55 -24.08 -1.98
C PRO A 47 -12.39 -25.06 -2.12
N GLU A 48 -11.19 -24.54 -2.37
CA GLU A 48 -9.94 -25.28 -2.47
C GLU A 48 -8.85 -24.65 -1.59
N GLY A 49 -7.75 -25.39 -1.38
CA GLY A 49 -6.55 -24.88 -0.69
C GLY A 49 -6.84 -24.21 0.67
N GLN A 50 -6.36 -22.97 0.82
CA GLN A 50 -6.51 -22.21 2.05
C GLN A 50 -7.98 -21.86 2.36
N LEU A 51 -8.81 -21.60 1.34
CA LEU A 51 -10.22 -21.31 1.56
C LEU A 51 -10.96 -22.53 2.11
N ALA A 52 -10.68 -23.73 1.59
CA ALA A 52 -11.24 -24.96 2.15
C ALA A 52 -10.82 -25.19 3.62
N SER A 53 -9.56 -24.90 3.92
CA SER A 53 -9.02 -25.01 5.29
C SER A 53 -9.67 -24.01 6.23
N ALA A 54 -9.79 -22.74 5.81
CA ALA A 54 -10.46 -21.69 6.57
C ALA A 54 -11.96 -21.97 6.74
N ALA A 55 -12.63 -22.48 5.71
CA ALA A 55 -14.03 -22.89 5.78
C ALA A 55 -14.26 -23.99 6.83
N ALA A 56 -13.42 -25.03 6.83
CA ALA A 56 -13.47 -26.09 7.83
C ALA A 56 -13.18 -25.58 9.24
N GLN A 57 -12.22 -24.66 9.40
CA GLN A 57 -11.93 -24.04 10.69
C GLN A 57 -13.10 -23.18 11.18
N ALA A 58 -13.68 -22.35 10.33
CA ALA A 58 -14.79 -21.46 10.71
C ALA A 58 -16.03 -22.24 11.17
N GLN A 59 -16.28 -23.43 10.60
CA GLN A 59 -17.36 -24.31 11.07
C GLN A 59 -17.15 -24.80 12.52
N ASN A 60 -15.90 -24.94 12.97
CA ASN A 60 -15.57 -25.39 14.32
C ASN A 60 -15.45 -24.22 15.31
N ASP A 61 -14.77 -23.15 14.89
CA ASP A 61 -14.34 -22.04 15.76
C ASP A 61 -15.25 -20.81 15.66
N GLY A 62 -16.23 -20.82 14.74
CA GLY A 62 -17.15 -19.72 14.46
C GLY A 62 -16.58 -18.63 13.55
N SER A 63 -15.26 -18.59 13.33
CA SER A 63 -14.64 -17.81 12.25
C SER A 63 -13.22 -18.32 11.96
N ALA A 64 -12.69 -18.02 10.78
CA ALA A 64 -11.31 -18.33 10.43
C ALA A 64 -10.66 -17.21 9.60
N PRO A 65 -9.38 -16.90 9.82
CA PRO A 65 -8.64 -15.97 8.97
C PRO A 65 -8.42 -16.58 7.58
N LEU A 66 -8.51 -15.73 6.55
CA LEU A 66 -8.25 -16.07 5.16
C LEU A 66 -7.08 -15.25 4.57
N GLY A 67 -6.93 -13.98 4.97
CA GLY A 67 -5.86 -13.09 4.48
C GLY A 67 -6.30 -12.27 3.27
N LEU A 68 -5.41 -12.03 2.30
CA LEU A 68 -5.78 -11.35 1.05
C LEU A 68 -6.53 -12.32 0.14
N LEU A 69 -7.80 -12.03 -0.13
CA LEU A 69 -8.65 -12.74 -1.09
C LEU A 69 -8.77 -11.93 -2.36
N THR A 70 -8.37 -12.52 -3.48
CA THR A 70 -8.46 -11.92 -4.80
C THR A 70 -9.57 -12.62 -5.60
N VAL A 71 -10.46 -11.85 -6.22
CA VAL A 71 -11.64 -12.34 -6.95
C VAL A 71 -11.58 -11.92 -8.40
N HIS A 72 -11.54 -12.89 -9.31
CA HIS A 72 -11.50 -12.67 -10.76
C HIS A 72 -12.81 -13.11 -11.40
N ALA A 73 -13.47 -12.21 -12.14
CA ALA A 73 -14.62 -12.56 -12.96
C ALA A 73 -14.19 -13.44 -14.15
N LEU A 74 -15.02 -14.43 -14.48
CA LEU A 74 -14.77 -15.37 -15.58
C LEU A 74 -15.68 -15.13 -16.79
N ASP A 75 -15.09 -15.12 -17.97
CA ASP A 75 -15.79 -15.10 -19.25
C ASP A 75 -16.58 -16.41 -19.47
N ARG A 76 -17.39 -16.45 -20.53
CA ARG A 76 -18.16 -17.64 -20.92
C ARG A 76 -17.34 -18.91 -21.15
N ASN A 77 -16.01 -18.78 -21.33
CA ASN A 77 -15.07 -19.87 -21.54
C ASN A 77 -14.27 -20.21 -20.27
N ALA A 78 -14.70 -19.71 -19.10
CA ALA A 78 -14.02 -19.87 -17.82
C ALA A 78 -12.59 -19.32 -17.80
N ARG A 79 -12.33 -18.24 -18.57
CA ARG A 79 -11.07 -17.50 -18.53
C ARG A 79 -11.26 -16.19 -17.79
N PRO A 80 -10.24 -15.69 -17.06
CA PRO A 80 -10.30 -14.37 -16.47
C PRO A 80 -10.69 -13.34 -17.54
N VAL A 81 -11.61 -12.43 -17.18
CA VAL A 81 -12.01 -11.35 -18.08
C VAL A 81 -10.83 -10.42 -18.27
N GLU A 82 -10.49 -10.15 -19.53
CA GLU A 82 -9.50 -9.13 -19.87
C GLU A 82 -10.20 -7.77 -20.04
N PRO A 83 -9.56 -6.68 -19.57
CA PRO A 83 -8.20 -6.67 -19.02
C PRO A 83 -8.14 -7.06 -17.53
N ILE A 84 -7.00 -7.64 -17.11
CA ILE A 84 -6.73 -8.16 -15.74
C ILE A 84 -6.75 -7.04 -14.65
N TRP A 85 -6.99 -5.78 -15.00
CA TRP A 85 -7.07 -4.68 -14.03
C TRP A 85 -8.43 -4.61 -13.29
N ASP A 86 -9.43 -5.39 -13.71
CA ASP A 86 -10.74 -5.51 -13.05
C ASP A 86 -10.70 -6.57 -11.91
N VAL A 87 -9.64 -6.55 -11.11
CA VAL A 87 -9.44 -7.49 -10.01
C VAL A 87 -9.99 -6.90 -8.73
N TRP A 88 -10.88 -7.64 -8.08
CA TRP A 88 -11.48 -7.23 -6.83
C TRP A 88 -10.77 -7.93 -5.66
N CYS A 89 -10.23 -7.13 -4.73
CA CYS A 89 -9.37 -7.63 -3.65
C CYS A 89 -9.94 -7.27 -2.28
N LEU A 90 -10.09 -8.29 -1.43
CA LEU A 90 -10.38 -8.13 0.00
C LEU A 90 -9.13 -8.39 0.84
N GLY A 91 -8.65 -7.34 1.50
CA GLY A 91 -7.61 -7.44 2.52
C GLY A 91 -8.18 -7.95 3.84
N ASP A 92 -7.34 -8.64 4.62
CA ASP A 92 -7.65 -9.14 5.97
C ASP A 92 -8.99 -9.90 6.04
N ALA A 93 -9.28 -10.67 4.99
CA ALA A 93 -10.50 -11.42 4.84
C ALA A 93 -10.59 -12.51 5.93
N ARG A 94 -11.80 -12.76 6.42
CA ARG A 94 -12.13 -13.78 7.41
C ARG A 94 -13.39 -14.51 6.98
N VAL A 95 -13.36 -15.84 7.01
CA VAL A 95 -14.56 -16.66 6.86
C VAL A 95 -15.33 -16.59 8.17
N LEU A 96 -16.58 -16.12 8.12
CA LEU A 96 -17.48 -16.04 9.27
C LEU A 96 -18.44 -17.22 9.34
N ASN A 97 -18.87 -17.74 8.20
CA ASN A 97 -19.85 -18.82 8.15
C ASN A 97 -19.72 -19.62 6.86
N VAL A 98 -20.12 -20.89 6.92
CA VAL A 98 -20.15 -21.80 5.78
C VAL A 98 -21.41 -22.66 5.88
N ARG A 99 -22.25 -22.62 4.85
CA ARG A 99 -23.48 -23.42 4.77
C ARG A 99 -23.58 -24.16 3.43
N PRO A 100 -24.23 -25.32 3.38
CA PRO A 100 -24.53 -25.97 2.10
C PRO A 100 -25.33 -25.04 1.19
N SER A 101 -24.98 -24.98 -0.09
CA SER A 101 -25.80 -24.25 -1.07
C SER A 101 -27.17 -24.92 -1.19
N PHE A 102 -28.20 -24.10 -1.41
CA PHE A 102 -29.56 -24.60 -1.62
C PHE A 102 -29.73 -25.29 -2.98
N GLY A 103 -28.99 -24.87 -4.00
CA GLY A 103 -29.14 -25.35 -5.38
C GLY A 103 -28.34 -26.61 -5.69
N ASP A 104 -27.16 -26.75 -5.10
CA ASP A 104 -26.27 -27.90 -5.28
C ASP A 104 -25.63 -28.27 -3.93
N PRO A 105 -25.93 -29.45 -3.35
CA PRO A 105 -25.41 -29.85 -2.05
C PRO A 105 -23.90 -30.17 -2.08
N THR A 106 -23.27 -30.20 -3.25
CA THR A 106 -21.81 -30.34 -3.38
C THR A 106 -21.09 -28.99 -3.27
N LEU A 107 -21.82 -27.88 -3.31
CA LEU A 107 -21.32 -26.52 -3.19
C LEU A 107 -21.71 -25.92 -1.83
N VAL A 108 -21.02 -24.84 -1.45
CA VAL A 108 -21.25 -24.13 -0.20
C VAL A 108 -21.42 -22.63 -0.44
N ASP A 109 -22.24 -21.98 0.36
CA ASP A 109 -22.24 -20.53 0.50
C ASP A 109 -21.33 -20.16 1.68
N ILE A 110 -20.44 -19.21 1.45
CA ILE A 110 -19.42 -18.76 2.39
C ILE A 110 -19.65 -17.29 2.70
N THR A 111 -19.85 -16.95 3.97
CA THR A 111 -19.86 -15.56 4.42
C THR A 111 -18.45 -15.13 4.78
N VAL A 112 -17.98 -14.06 4.16
CA VAL A 112 -16.64 -13.49 4.37
C VAL A 112 -16.77 -12.06 4.86
N GLU A 113 -15.96 -11.69 5.83
CA GLU A 113 -15.76 -10.31 6.25
C GLU A 113 -14.38 -9.84 5.80
N GLY A 114 -14.29 -8.67 5.18
CA GLY A 114 -13.02 -8.11 4.71
C GLY A 114 -13.11 -6.61 4.43
N ARG A 115 -11.96 -5.97 4.23
CA ARG A 115 -11.87 -4.60 3.73
C ARG A 115 -11.48 -4.63 2.25
N GLN A 116 -11.98 -3.70 1.45
CA GLN A 116 -11.44 -3.55 0.09
C GLN A 116 -9.96 -3.13 0.19
N ASP A 117 -9.11 -3.69 -0.67
CA ASP A 117 -7.67 -3.45 -0.70
C ASP A 117 -7.22 -2.96 -2.08
N ASN A 118 -7.35 -1.65 -2.31
CA ASN A 118 -7.05 -0.98 -3.58
C ASN A 118 -5.58 -1.17 -3.99
N VAL A 119 -4.67 -1.16 -3.01
CA VAL A 119 -3.23 -1.40 -3.24
C VAL A 119 -2.99 -2.80 -3.80
N ALA A 120 -3.63 -3.82 -3.20
CA ALA A 120 -3.51 -5.19 -3.70
C ALA A 120 -4.17 -5.39 -5.07
N ALA A 121 -5.23 -4.64 -5.39
CA ALA A 121 -5.85 -4.63 -6.71
C ALA A 121 -5.05 -3.84 -7.76
N GLY A 122 -4.09 -3.01 -7.33
CA GLY A 122 -3.28 -2.17 -8.23
C GLY A 122 -4.07 -1.02 -8.86
N VAL A 123 -5.15 -0.58 -8.23
CA VAL A 123 -6.03 0.50 -8.71
C VAL A 123 -6.21 1.56 -7.63
N ASN A 124 -6.50 2.80 -8.01
CA ASN A 124 -6.78 3.87 -7.05
C ASN A 124 -8.14 3.66 -6.35
N GLU A 125 -9.11 3.11 -7.07
CA GLU A 125 -10.43 2.78 -6.59
C GLU A 125 -10.87 1.45 -7.21
N GLN A 126 -11.28 0.49 -6.39
CA GLN A 126 -11.85 -0.75 -6.90
C GLN A 126 -13.27 -0.51 -7.42
N PRO A 127 -13.69 -1.21 -8.49
CA PRO A 127 -15.07 -1.17 -8.91
C PRO A 127 -15.99 -1.63 -7.77
N GLU A 128 -17.24 -1.15 -7.78
CA GLU A 128 -18.28 -1.79 -6.97
C GLU A 128 -18.31 -3.29 -7.29
N ILE A 129 -18.74 -4.08 -6.29
CA ILE A 129 -18.66 -5.54 -6.29
C ILE A 129 -19.01 -6.07 -7.67
N PRO A 130 -18.17 -6.97 -8.25
CA PRO A 130 -18.38 -7.41 -9.60
C PRO A 130 -19.79 -8.01 -9.76
N GLU A 131 -20.69 -7.27 -10.40
CA GLU A 131 -21.98 -7.82 -10.80
C GLU A 131 -21.71 -8.80 -11.93
N VAL A 132 -22.16 -10.04 -11.82
CA VAL A 132 -22.02 -11.05 -12.88
C VAL A 132 -23.02 -10.72 -13.98
N PRO A 133 -22.60 -10.25 -15.18
CA PRO A 133 -23.52 -10.17 -16.30
C PRO A 133 -23.98 -11.58 -16.68
N PRO A 134 -25.19 -11.77 -17.26
CA PRO A 134 -25.77 -13.10 -17.51
C PRO A 134 -24.94 -14.08 -18.38
N LEU A 135 -23.85 -13.59 -19.00
CA LEU A 135 -22.97 -14.33 -19.89
C LEU A 135 -21.71 -14.90 -19.20
N PHE A 136 -21.55 -14.66 -17.90
CA PHE A 136 -20.34 -15.01 -17.13
C PHE A 136 -20.57 -16.32 -16.35
N GLN A 137 -19.49 -17.08 -16.15
CA GLN A 137 -19.55 -18.41 -15.50
C GLN A 137 -19.39 -18.34 -13.98
N GLY A 138 -19.11 -17.16 -13.43
CA GLY A 138 -18.85 -16.93 -12.01
C GLY A 138 -17.46 -16.33 -11.79
N PHE A 139 -16.84 -16.72 -10.68
CA PHE A 139 -15.60 -16.15 -10.16
C PHE A 139 -14.59 -17.24 -9.81
N HIS A 140 -13.32 -16.93 -10.02
CA HIS A 140 -12.22 -17.66 -9.40
C HIS A 140 -11.61 -16.85 -8.26
N LEU A 141 -11.25 -17.56 -7.21
CA LEU A 141 -10.66 -17.01 -6.00
C LEU A 141 -9.18 -17.37 -5.95
N TYR A 142 -8.34 -16.40 -5.62
CA TYR A 142 -6.90 -16.56 -5.57
C TYR A 142 -6.30 -15.97 -4.30
N SER A 143 -5.13 -16.46 -3.94
CA SER A 143 -4.24 -15.80 -2.98
C SER A 143 -3.47 -14.64 -3.62
N ARG A 144 -2.78 -13.85 -2.79
CA ARG A 144 -1.77 -12.87 -3.20
C ARG A 144 -0.77 -13.40 -4.24
N ASN A 145 -0.43 -14.69 -4.15
CA ASN A 145 0.59 -15.33 -5.00
C ASN A 145 -0.04 -16.09 -6.19
N GLN A 146 -1.29 -15.78 -6.54
CA GLN A 146 -2.06 -16.44 -7.60
C GLN A 146 -2.28 -17.95 -7.38
N GLU A 147 -2.20 -18.42 -6.14
CA GLU A 147 -2.59 -19.79 -5.80
C GLU A 147 -4.12 -19.90 -5.82
N PRO A 148 -4.72 -20.89 -6.50
CA PRO A 148 -6.16 -21.04 -6.58
C PRO A 148 -6.76 -21.45 -5.23
N TRP A 149 -7.80 -20.74 -4.82
CA TRP A 149 -8.59 -21.00 -3.61
C TRP A 149 -10.01 -21.51 -3.92
N GLY A 150 -10.28 -21.79 -5.19
CA GLY A 150 -11.54 -22.36 -5.65
C GLY A 150 -12.33 -21.41 -6.53
N SER A 151 -13.60 -21.75 -6.74
CA SER A 151 -14.52 -20.98 -7.59
C SER A 151 -15.86 -20.77 -6.90
N CYS A 152 -16.57 -19.70 -7.28
CA CYS A 152 -17.91 -19.38 -6.81
C CYS A 152 -18.76 -18.86 -7.97
N ARG A 153 -20.08 -19.05 -7.94
CA ARG A 153 -20.94 -18.52 -9.01
C ARG A 153 -21.27 -17.05 -8.83
N GLN A 154 -21.33 -16.58 -7.58
CA GLN A 154 -21.71 -15.21 -7.28
C GLN A 154 -20.95 -14.66 -6.06
N VAL A 155 -20.69 -13.36 -6.07
CA VAL A 155 -20.25 -12.57 -4.92
C VAL A 155 -21.28 -11.47 -4.70
N ALA A 156 -21.69 -11.24 -3.45
CA ALA A 156 -22.63 -10.20 -3.09
C ALA A 156 -22.24 -9.54 -1.75
N LEU A 157 -22.47 -8.23 -1.60
CA LEU A 157 -22.42 -7.56 -0.29
C LEU A 157 -23.74 -7.72 0.40
N ILE A 158 -23.69 -8.27 1.61
CA ILE A 158 -24.86 -8.56 2.43
C ILE A 158 -24.99 -7.59 3.60
N ASP A 159 -23.89 -6.99 4.06
CA ASP A 159 -23.92 -5.97 5.10
C ASP A 159 -22.80 -4.94 4.88
N LYS A 160 -23.19 -3.71 4.51
CA LYS A 160 -22.28 -2.58 4.36
C LYS A 160 -22.12 -1.91 5.72
N GLN A 161 -21.02 -2.23 6.39
CA GLN A 161 -20.63 -1.47 7.59
C GLN A 161 -20.45 0.02 7.24
N PRO A 162 -20.86 0.94 8.14
CA PRO A 162 -20.70 2.37 7.91
C PRO A 162 -19.21 2.71 7.82
N GLU A 163 -18.85 3.53 6.84
CA GLU A 163 -17.50 4.09 6.77
C GLU A 163 -17.25 5.00 7.97
N PRO A 164 -16.00 5.07 8.46
CA PRO A 164 -15.64 6.06 9.44
C PRO A 164 -15.85 7.46 8.89
N ASP A 165 -16.21 8.41 9.77
CA ASP A 165 -16.27 9.81 9.40
C ASP A 165 -14.89 10.29 8.90
N PRO A 166 -14.84 11.06 7.80
CA PRO A 166 -13.58 11.59 7.29
C PRO A 166 -12.92 12.49 8.32
N ILE A 167 -11.59 12.39 8.45
CA ILE A 167 -10.85 13.27 9.35
C ILE A 167 -10.52 14.57 8.60
N PRO A 168 -11.00 15.73 9.09
CA PRO A 168 -10.74 17.00 8.43
C PRO A 168 -9.25 17.31 8.40
N LEU A 169 -8.76 17.66 7.21
CA LEU A 169 -7.41 18.14 6.98
C LEU A 169 -7.48 19.63 6.71
N ARG A 170 -6.74 20.43 7.48
CA ARG A 170 -6.66 21.88 7.23
C ARG A 170 -5.29 22.21 6.67
N LEU A 171 -5.27 22.68 5.43
CA LEU A 171 -4.06 23.21 4.80
C LEU A 171 -4.07 24.72 4.97
N LEU A 172 -3.02 25.25 5.59
CA LEU A 172 -2.97 26.65 5.99
C LEU A 172 -2.00 27.44 5.12
N ARG A 173 -2.36 28.70 4.86
CA ARG A 173 -1.56 29.66 4.09
C ARG A 173 -1.09 29.05 2.76
N CYS A 174 -2.04 28.48 2.03
CA CYS A 174 -1.84 27.93 0.71
C CYS A 174 -1.76 29.05 -0.31
N GLU A 175 -0.78 28.98 -1.20
CA GLU A 175 -0.67 29.78 -2.42
C GLU A 175 -1.31 28.97 -3.55
N PRO A 176 -2.57 29.26 -3.94
CA PRO A 176 -3.26 28.47 -4.95
C PRO A 176 -2.75 28.78 -6.36
N SER A 177 -2.77 27.78 -7.23
CA SER A 177 -2.40 27.87 -8.64
C SER A 177 -3.28 26.97 -9.50
N GLY A 178 -3.21 27.17 -10.82
CA GLY A 178 -3.86 26.28 -11.76
C GLY A 178 -5.37 26.18 -11.59
N ARG A 179 -5.90 24.96 -11.73
CA ARG A 179 -7.34 24.68 -11.55
C ARG A 179 -7.86 24.99 -10.14
N LEU A 180 -7.02 24.94 -9.10
CA LEU A 180 -7.45 25.33 -7.75
C LEU A 180 -7.73 26.83 -7.68
N LEU A 181 -6.85 27.66 -8.24
CA LEU A 181 -7.09 29.11 -8.28
C LEU A 181 -8.37 29.43 -9.08
N ALA A 182 -8.57 28.77 -10.23
CA ALA A 182 -9.78 28.96 -11.03
C ALA A 182 -11.07 28.58 -10.29
N ALA A 183 -11.04 27.49 -9.49
CA ALA A 183 -12.17 27.08 -8.65
C ALA A 183 -12.43 28.06 -7.50
N LEU A 184 -11.39 28.60 -6.86
CA LEU A 184 -11.55 29.62 -5.82
C LEU A 184 -12.15 30.92 -6.38
N GLU A 185 -11.84 31.27 -7.63
CA GLU A 185 -12.39 32.44 -8.31
C GLU A 185 -13.86 32.27 -8.75
N SER A 186 -14.36 31.04 -8.93
CA SER A 186 -15.78 30.79 -9.24
C SER A 186 -16.73 31.17 -8.09
N SER A 187 -16.18 31.44 -6.89
CA SER A 187 -16.90 31.78 -5.67
C SER A 187 -17.79 30.66 -5.10
N ASP A 188 -17.47 29.40 -5.44
CA ASP A 188 -18.06 28.25 -4.76
C ASP A 188 -17.35 28.00 -3.42
N ASP A 189 -18.13 27.84 -2.35
CA ASP A 189 -17.59 27.50 -1.02
C ASP A 189 -17.09 26.05 -0.97
N GLN A 190 -17.60 25.20 -1.87
CA GLN A 190 -17.30 23.77 -1.98
C GLN A 190 -17.07 23.38 -3.43
N PHE A 191 -16.03 22.59 -3.69
CA PHE A 191 -15.74 22.07 -5.02
C PHE A 191 -14.85 20.83 -4.95
N ASP A 192 -14.88 20.04 -6.00
CA ASP A 192 -14.10 18.82 -6.15
C ASP A 192 -13.16 18.96 -7.35
N LEU A 193 -11.87 18.70 -7.12
CA LEU A 193 -10.85 18.69 -8.16
C LEU A 193 -10.38 17.26 -8.47
N GLY A 194 -11.05 16.23 -7.97
CA GLY A 194 -10.70 14.83 -8.19
C GLY A 194 -9.34 14.45 -7.58
N GLY A 195 -8.65 13.50 -8.21
CA GLY A 195 -7.38 12.96 -7.72
C GLY A 195 -6.26 14.00 -7.60
N ALA A 196 -5.53 13.93 -6.48
CA ALA A 196 -4.38 14.76 -6.19
C ALA A 196 -3.37 14.02 -5.30
N TYR A 197 -2.11 14.46 -5.33
CA TYR A 197 -1.10 14.06 -4.35
C TYR A 197 -0.83 15.20 -3.36
N LEU A 198 -0.78 14.84 -2.08
CA LEU A 198 -0.31 15.71 -1.00
C LEU A 198 1.12 15.32 -0.65
N CYS A 199 2.06 16.22 -0.97
CA CYS A 199 3.50 16.00 -0.81
C CYS A 199 4.05 16.80 0.39
N PRO A 200 4.42 16.16 1.51
CA PRO A 200 5.26 16.82 2.51
C PRO A 200 6.62 17.19 1.90
N LEU A 201 7.11 18.41 2.14
CA LEU A 201 8.35 18.92 1.53
C LEU A 201 9.52 18.99 2.51
N ASP A 202 10.72 18.69 2.00
CA ASP A 202 11.98 18.96 2.70
C ASP A 202 12.34 20.47 2.68
N GLY A 203 13.41 20.85 3.38
CA GLY A 203 13.88 22.23 3.45
C GLY A 203 14.37 22.81 2.12
N MET A 204 14.48 22.01 1.06
CA MET A 204 14.81 22.43 -0.30
C MET A 204 13.59 22.42 -1.24
N GLY A 205 12.39 22.16 -0.72
CA GLY A 205 11.14 22.14 -1.48
C GLY A 205 10.92 20.87 -2.30
N ARG A 206 11.67 19.79 -2.02
CA ARG A 206 11.47 18.48 -2.68
C ARG A 206 10.49 17.65 -1.89
N ALA A 207 9.69 16.84 -2.58
CA ALA A 207 8.76 15.91 -1.94
C ALA A 207 9.54 14.84 -1.15
N ILE A 208 9.23 14.71 0.14
CA ILE A 208 9.72 13.62 0.98
C ILE A 208 9.03 12.33 0.53
N GLU A 209 7.70 12.34 0.46
CA GLU A 209 6.86 11.28 -0.09
C GLU A 209 5.67 11.88 -0.84
N GLU A 210 4.86 11.02 -1.48
CA GLU A 210 3.61 11.39 -2.14
C GLU A 210 2.47 10.57 -1.56
N HIS A 211 1.37 11.26 -1.26
CA HIS A 211 0.18 10.65 -0.71
C HIS A 211 -1.01 11.00 -1.60
N TRP A 212 -1.56 10.00 -2.29
CA TRP A 212 -2.78 10.20 -3.07
C TRP A 212 -3.94 10.57 -2.15
N THR A 213 -4.85 11.39 -2.63
CA THR A 213 -6.11 11.79 -1.98
C THR A 213 -7.07 12.32 -3.05
N CYS A 214 -8.37 12.25 -2.78
CA CYS A 214 -9.33 13.06 -3.52
C CYS A 214 -9.34 14.48 -2.96
N LEU A 215 -9.19 15.49 -3.82
CA LEU A 215 -9.15 16.90 -3.42
C LEU A 215 -10.56 17.49 -3.39
N HIS A 216 -11.32 17.07 -2.38
CA HIS A 216 -12.63 17.62 -2.06
C HIS A 216 -12.48 18.78 -1.06
N VAL A 217 -12.72 20.01 -1.52
CA VAL A 217 -12.69 21.20 -0.67
C VAL A 217 -14.07 21.42 -0.06
N GLU A 218 -14.17 21.29 1.26
CA GLU A 218 -15.40 21.47 2.04
C GLU A 218 -15.67 22.93 2.41
N SER A 219 -14.59 23.67 2.62
CA SER A 219 -14.62 25.10 2.88
C SER A 219 -13.23 25.70 2.68
N TRP A 220 -13.21 26.99 2.40
CA TRP A 220 -11.97 27.75 2.34
C TRP A 220 -12.16 29.18 2.85
N THR A 221 -11.06 29.83 3.21
CA THR A 221 -11.06 31.25 3.60
C THR A 221 -9.73 31.90 3.27
N TYR A 222 -9.69 33.22 3.12
CA TYR A 222 -8.41 33.93 2.99
C TYR A 222 -7.65 33.91 4.32
N SER A 223 -6.44 33.36 4.31
CA SER A 223 -5.59 33.27 5.52
C SER A 223 -5.20 34.65 6.03
N THR A 224 -4.93 35.58 5.12
CA THR A 224 -4.59 36.98 5.45
C THR A 224 -5.08 37.90 4.33
N PRO A 225 -5.89 38.94 4.66
CA PRO A 225 -6.40 39.87 3.65
C PRO A 225 -5.29 40.46 2.78
N GLY A 226 -5.46 40.38 1.45
CA GLY A 226 -4.55 40.99 0.47
C GLY A 226 -3.30 40.20 0.09
N THR A 227 -3.08 39.02 0.68
CA THR A 227 -1.93 38.15 0.34
C THR A 227 -2.22 37.16 -0.79
N GLY A 228 -3.50 36.90 -1.07
CA GLY A 228 -3.92 35.83 -1.98
C GLY A 228 -3.79 34.42 -1.39
N GLN A 229 -3.27 34.28 -0.17
CA GLN A 229 -3.17 33.00 0.52
C GLN A 229 -4.53 32.57 1.09
N VAL A 230 -4.79 31.27 1.03
CA VAL A 230 -6.03 30.66 1.50
C VAL A 230 -5.77 29.53 2.49
N ASP A 231 -6.68 29.36 3.44
CA ASP A 231 -6.77 28.16 4.28
C ASP A 231 -7.85 27.26 3.68
N LEU A 232 -7.52 26.00 3.42
CA LEU A 232 -8.41 25.00 2.85
C LEU A 232 -8.78 23.97 3.91
N THR A 233 -10.04 23.57 3.98
CA THR A 233 -10.48 22.40 4.74
C THR A 233 -10.88 21.32 3.75
N LEU A 234 -10.19 20.18 3.82
CA LEU A 234 -10.41 19.02 2.98
C LEU A 234 -11.01 17.89 3.81
N ASN A 235 -12.00 17.19 3.24
CA ASN A 235 -12.39 15.88 3.72
C ASN A 235 -11.60 14.84 2.93
N VAL A 236 -10.62 14.25 3.62
CA VAL A 236 -9.74 13.22 3.08
C VAL A 236 -10.34 11.86 3.45
N SER A 237 -10.35 10.92 2.52
CA SER A 237 -10.99 9.62 2.69
C SER A 237 -10.22 8.76 3.71
N CYS A 238 -10.85 7.71 4.24
CA CYS A 238 -10.20 6.86 5.25
C CYS A 238 -9.16 5.88 4.67
N ASP A 239 -9.16 5.68 3.35
CA ASP A 239 -8.14 4.88 2.63
C ASP A 239 -6.80 5.64 2.51
N ASP A 240 -6.83 6.94 2.79
CA ASP A 240 -5.68 7.81 2.89
C ASP A 240 -5.02 7.54 4.27
N PHE A 241 -4.23 6.46 4.35
CA PHE A 241 -3.54 5.98 5.55
C PHE A 241 -2.50 6.97 6.08
N ARG A 242 -2.99 8.07 6.66
CA ARG A 242 -2.23 8.96 7.50
C ARG A 242 -2.02 8.26 8.83
N THR A 243 -0.79 8.35 9.32
CA THR A 243 -0.43 7.79 10.62
C THR A 243 0.34 8.83 11.39
N ALA A 244 0.06 8.94 12.68
CA ALA A 244 0.82 9.81 13.56
C ALA A 244 2.31 9.41 13.57
N GLY A 245 2.60 8.12 13.37
CA GLY A 245 3.96 7.57 13.29
C GLY A 245 4.79 8.05 12.10
N ALA A 246 4.19 8.61 11.05
CA ALA A 246 4.94 9.15 9.90
C ALA A 246 5.70 10.45 10.24
N ARG A 247 5.27 11.18 11.27
CA ARG A 247 5.85 12.50 11.62
C ARG A 247 7.35 12.43 11.88
N GLU A 248 7.78 11.48 12.70
CA GLU A 248 9.19 11.35 13.07
C GLU A 248 10.05 11.02 11.85
N ALA A 249 9.55 10.18 10.93
CA ALA A 249 10.22 9.91 9.66
C ALA A 249 10.37 11.21 8.84
N HIS A 250 9.29 11.97 8.62
CA HIS A 250 9.36 13.19 7.82
C HIS A 250 10.24 14.28 8.45
N GLU A 251 10.25 14.38 9.78
CA GLU A 251 11.15 15.28 10.51
C GLU A 251 12.62 14.94 10.23
N LEU A 252 12.98 13.65 10.24
CA LEU A 252 14.34 13.18 9.89
C LEU A 252 14.71 13.47 8.42
N TRP A 253 13.73 13.44 7.51
CA TRP A 253 13.92 13.75 6.09
C TRP A 253 13.86 15.25 5.77
N THR A 254 13.50 16.11 6.73
CA THR A 254 13.33 17.55 6.48
C THR A 254 14.63 18.23 6.06
N ALA A 255 15.78 17.73 6.52
CA ALA A 255 17.10 18.22 6.10
C ALA A 255 17.53 17.69 4.72
N GLY A 256 16.73 16.83 4.08
CA GLY A 256 17.05 16.08 2.88
C GLY A 256 17.35 14.60 3.18
N PRO A 257 17.85 13.85 2.17
CA PRO A 257 18.14 12.43 2.30
C PRO A 257 19.07 12.12 3.49
N PRO A 258 18.78 11.05 4.25
CA PRO A 258 19.61 10.59 5.36
C PRO A 258 21.07 10.34 4.94
N THR A 259 22.01 10.73 5.80
CA THR A 259 23.45 10.50 5.60
C THR A 259 24.03 9.46 6.55
N GLU A 260 23.25 9.00 7.54
CA GLU A 260 23.63 7.97 8.52
C GLU A 260 22.70 6.77 8.37
N PRO A 261 23.21 5.53 8.42
CA PRO A 261 22.40 4.34 8.29
C PRO A 261 21.55 4.10 9.54
N ASN A 262 20.52 3.27 9.42
CA ASN A 262 19.68 2.79 10.52
C ASN A 262 18.86 3.86 11.27
N LEU A 263 18.75 5.09 10.75
CA LEU A 263 17.88 6.11 11.38
C LEU A 263 16.40 5.67 11.42
N TRP A 264 15.99 4.81 10.50
CA TRP A 264 14.67 4.18 10.50
C TRP A 264 14.45 3.15 11.62
N ALA A 265 15.52 2.67 12.27
CA ALA A 265 15.43 1.55 13.21
C ALA A 265 14.65 1.90 14.49
N ALA A 266 14.75 3.15 14.96
CA ALA A 266 14.04 3.64 16.14
C ALA A 266 12.54 3.88 15.88
N LEU A 267 12.14 3.98 14.61
CA LEU A 267 10.77 4.24 14.21
C LEU A 267 9.91 2.99 14.42
N GLY A 268 8.65 3.20 14.83
CA GLY A 268 7.62 2.17 14.80
C GLY A 268 7.22 1.79 13.37
N THR A 269 6.35 0.78 13.22
CA THR A 269 5.91 0.24 11.91
C THR A 269 5.44 1.33 10.93
N ALA A 270 4.58 2.24 11.41
CA ALA A 270 4.07 3.35 10.60
C ALA A 270 5.18 4.32 10.13
N GLY A 271 6.13 4.63 11.01
CA GLY A 271 7.27 5.47 10.68
C GLY A 271 8.24 4.79 9.70
N ARG A 272 8.48 3.48 9.84
CA ARG A 272 9.26 2.69 8.86
C ARG A 272 8.58 2.65 7.49
N ALA A 273 7.26 2.58 7.44
CA ALA A 273 6.51 2.61 6.19
C ALA A 273 6.64 3.97 5.49
N ALA A 274 6.51 5.07 6.24
CA ALA A 274 6.76 6.42 5.73
C ALA A 274 8.21 6.60 5.26
N TRP A 275 9.18 6.08 6.03
CA TRP A 275 10.59 6.06 5.62
C TRP A 275 10.78 5.33 4.29
N CYS A 276 10.18 4.15 4.13
CA CYS A 276 10.28 3.37 2.90
C CYS A 276 9.72 4.13 1.69
N ARG A 277 8.54 4.76 1.82
CA ARG A 277 7.98 5.61 0.76
C ARG A 277 8.89 6.80 0.44
N ALA A 278 9.50 7.41 1.46
CA ALA A 278 10.45 8.50 1.26
C ALA A 278 11.70 8.05 0.49
N THR A 279 12.26 6.87 0.82
CA THR A 279 13.40 6.29 0.09
C THR A 279 13.06 6.00 -1.37
N GLN A 280 11.86 5.44 -1.64
CA GLN A 280 11.39 5.16 -2.99
C GLN A 280 11.24 6.45 -3.80
N ARG A 281 10.57 7.46 -3.22
CA ARG A 281 10.31 8.74 -3.89
C ARG A 281 11.60 9.48 -4.28
N ASN A 282 12.63 9.36 -3.44
CA ASN A 282 13.90 10.04 -3.59
C ASN A 282 14.98 9.19 -4.28
N LEU A 283 14.62 8.03 -4.85
CA LEU A 283 15.57 7.13 -5.54
C LEU A 283 16.30 7.85 -6.68
N SER A 284 15.58 8.54 -7.56
CA SER A 284 16.17 9.21 -8.74
C SER A 284 17.05 10.41 -8.39
N ALA A 285 16.88 10.99 -7.19
CA ALA A 285 17.70 12.10 -6.72
C ALA A 285 19.06 11.65 -6.18
N ARG A 286 19.30 10.33 -6.11
CA ARG A 286 20.52 9.74 -5.57
C ARG A 286 21.45 9.29 -6.69
N PRO A 287 22.77 9.46 -6.53
CA PRO A 287 23.72 8.84 -7.43
C PRO A 287 23.59 7.33 -7.32
N THR A 288 23.33 6.64 -8.43
CA THR A 288 23.46 5.19 -8.49
C THR A 288 24.95 4.85 -8.33
N PRO A 289 25.35 4.10 -7.29
CA PRO A 289 26.72 3.63 -7.19
C PRO A 289 27.10 2.82 -8.43
N GLU A 290 28.35 2.92 -8.88
CA GLU A 290 28.82 2.12 -10.02
C GLU A 290 28.78 0.63 -9.66
N ALA A 291 28.08 -0.17 -10.46
CA ALA A 291 27.98 -1.61 -10.27
C ALA A 291 29.34 -2.27 -10.55
N LEU A 292 29.98 -2.80 -9.52
CA LEU A 292 31.17 -3.64 -9.69
C LEU A 292 30.75 -5.11 -9.77
N PRO A 293 31.14 -5.86 -10.83
CA PRO A 293 30.91 -7.30 -10.88
C PRO A 293 31.48 -8.01 -9.66
N GLY A 294 30.69 -8.85 -8.99
CA GLY A 294 31.12 -9.57 -7.79
C GLY A 294 31.25 -8.69 -6.54
N ALA A 295 30.53 -7.56 -6.48
CA ALA A 295 30.50 -6.70 -5.31
C ALA A 295 30.06 -7.48 -4.05
N THR A 296 30.60 -7.06 -2.91
CA THR A 296 30.18 -7.52 -1.58
C THR A 296 29.45 -6.38 -0.88
N TYR A 297 28.20 -6.63 -0.50
CA TYR A 297 27.38 -5.70 0.26
C TYR A 297 27.20 -6.20 1.69
N HIS A 298 27.18 -5.27 2.65
CA HIS A 298 27.01 -5.58 4.07
C HIS A 298 25.63 -5.13 4.53
N LEU A 299 24.81 -6.10 4.96
CA LEU A 299 23.51 -5.86 5.54
C LEU A 299 23.63 -5.93 7.07
N ASP A 300 23.34 -4.80 7.70
CA ASP A 300 23.27 -4.68 9.16
C ASP A 300 21.97 -5.29 9.69
N GLY A 301 22.06 -6.50 10.24
CA GLY A 301 20.90 -7.24 10.73
C GLY A 301 20.40 -6.81 12.12
N ARG A 302 21.07 -5.88 12.81
CA ARG A 302 20.77 -5.49 14.21
C ARG A 302 19.33 -5.05 14.44
N HIS A 303 18.69 -4.54 13.39
CA HIS A 303 17.36 -3.94 13.44
C HIS A 303 16.33 -4.68 12.57
N VAL A 304 16.69 -5.83 12.00
CA VAL A 304 15.81 -6.61 11.12
C VAL A 304 14.85 -7.47 11.95
N THR A 305 13.79 -6.84 12.43
CA THR A 305 12.76 -7.45 13.28
C THR A 305 11.51 -7.88 12.53
N ASP A 306 11.34 -7.38 11.31
CA ASP A 306 10.21 -7.62 10.43
C ASP A 306 10.66 -7.48 8.97
N VAL A 307 9.77 -7.80 8.03
CA VAL A 307 10.08 -7.83 6.60
C VAL A 307 10.37 -6.44 6.05
N LEU A 308 9.68 -5.42 6.55
CA LEU A 308 9.92 -4.05 6.13
C LEU A 308 11.30 -3.56 6.61
N ALA A 309 11.69 -3.90 7.84
CA ALA A 309 13.02 -3.64 8.37
C ALA A 309 14.11 -4.37 7.55
N PHE A 310 13.86 -5.60 7.09
CA PHE A 310 14.74 -6.28 6.16
C PHE A 310 14.90 -5.49 4.85
N SER A 311 13.80 -5.07 4.24
CA SER A 311 13.80 -4.27 3.02
C SER A 311 14.55 -2.94 3.17
N LEU A 312 14.37 -2.25 4.30
CA LEU A 312 15.10 -1.01 4.61
C LEU A 312 16.60 -1.24 4.79
N ALA A 313 16.99 -2.26 5.56
CA ALA A 313 18.38 -2.63 5.76
C ALA A 313 19.06 -3.04 4.44
N LEU A 314 18.36 -3.80 3.59
CA LEU A 314 18.83 -4.15 2.26
C LEU A 314 18.99 -2.90 1.38
N GLY A 315 18.01 -2.00 1.37
CA GLY A 315 18.09 -0.73 0.65
C GLY A 315 19.32 0.09 1.03
N GLU A 316 19.63 0.16 2.33
CA GLU A 316 20.83 0.84 2.83
C GLU A 316 22.14 0.11 2.51
N ALA A 317 22.14 -1.22 2.53
CA ALA A 317 23.29 -2.02 2.12
C ALA A 317 23.66 -1.78 0.65
N MET A 318 22.66 -1.68 -0.23
CA MET A 318 22.87 -1.54 -1.67
C MET A 318 23.18 -0.10 -2.09
N HIS A 319 22.50 0.90 -1.50
CA HIS A 319 22.53 2.28 -1.97
C HIS A 319 22.94 3.31 -0.89
N GLY A 320 23.47 2.84 0.24
CA GLY A 320 23.87 3.69 1.37
C GLY A 320 22.69 4.21 2.20
N PRO A 321 22.97 4.99 3.27
CA PRO A 321 21.96 5.52 4.20
C PRO A 321 20.69 6.06 3.51
N GLY A 322 19.50 5.64 3.94
CA GLY A 322 18.22 6.00 3.29
C GLY A 322 18.04 5.45 1.86
N GLY A 323 18.74 4.37 1.51
CA GLY A 323 18.65 3.72 0.20
C GLY A 323 17.37 2.90 0.03
N TYR A 324 16.87 2.82 -1.19
CA TYR A 324 15.72 1.97 -1.54
C TYR A 324 16.16 0.82 -2.43
N PHE A 325 15.75 -0.40 -2.10
CA PHE A 325 15.93 -1.59 -2.94
C PHE A 325 14.71 -2.50 -2.83
N GLY A 326 13.52 -1.94 -3.06
CA GLY A 326 12.25 -2.65 -2.90
C GLY A 326 11.71 -2.61 -1.47
N SER A 327 10.38 -2.58 -1.35
CA SER A 327 9.60 -2.59 -0.10
C SER A 327 9.03 -3.96 0.26
N CYS A 328 9.09 -4.92 -0.66
CA CYS A 328 8.62 -6.30 -0.53
C CYS A 328 9.32 -7.21 -1.54
N PHE A 329 9.12 -8.53 -1.48
CA PHE A 329 9.79 -9.46 -2.41
C PHE A 329 9.55 -9.15 -3.88
N GLY A 330 8.32 -8.79 -4.27
CA GLY A 330 8.01 -8.45 -5.66
C GLY A 330 8.73 -7.20 -6.14
N THR A 331 8.82 -6.16 -5.31
CA THR A 331 9.56 -4.93 -5.67
C THR A 331 11.07 -5.13 -5.60
N ILE A 332 11.57 -6.03 -4.73
CA ILE A 332 12.97 -6.45 -4.73
C ILE A 332 13.30 -7.20 -6.02
N GLU A 333 12.46 -8.14 -6.45
CA GLU A 333 12.61 -8.88 -7.72
C GLU A 333 12.66 -7.92 -8.91
N TYR A 334 11.73 -6.96 -8.97
CA TYR A 334 11.76 -5.89 -9.96
C TYR A 334 13.06 -5.07 -9.92
N CYS A 335 13.52 -4.66 -8.73
CA CYS A 335 14.80 -3.95 -8.59
C CYS A 335 16.00 -4.80 -9.04
N LEU A 336 15.98 -6.11 -8.86
CA LEU A 336 17.05 -7.02 -9.31
C LEU A 336 17.09 -7.19 -10.84
N GLU A 337 15.97 -6.94 -11.53
CA GLU A 337 15.83 -7.01 -12.98
C GLU A 337 16.17 -5.69 -13.66
N GLU A 338 15.67 -4.59 -13.12
CA GLU A 338 15.69 -3.28 -13.77
C GLU A 338 16.82 -2.35 -13.31
N ASN A 339 17.52 -2.66 -12.21
CA ASN A 339 18.51 -1.73 -11.66
C ASN A 339 19.92 -1.92 -12.29
N PRO A 340 20.42 -0.92 -13.06
CA PRO A 340 21.76 -0.99 -13.65
C PRO A 340 22.90 -0.92 -12.60
N GLY A 341 22.60 -0.54 -11.35
CA GLY A 341 23.55 -0.37 -10.24
C GLY A 341 23.93 -1.65 -9.49
N VAL A 342 23.26 -2.77 -9.76
CA VAL A 342 23.50 -4.06 -9.08
C VAL A 342 23.67 -5.15 -10.12
N GLN A 343 24.89 -5.62 -10.33
CA GLN A 343 25.17 -6.72 -11.24
C GLN A 343 25.20 -8.06 -10.51
N ARG A 344 24.32 -8.97 -10.90
CA ARG A 344 24.31 -10.37 -10.44
C ARG A 344 25.39 -11.18 -11.19
N PRO A 345 26.04 -12.16 -10.53
CA PRO A 345 25.92 -12.50 -9.10
C PRO A 345 26.70 -11.52 -8.20
N PHE A 346 26.24 -11.37 -6.95
CA PHE A 346 26.94 -10.61 -5.92
C PHE A 346 26.81 -11.31 -4.55
N THR A 347 27.67 -10.90 -3.61
CA THR A 347 27.70 -11.47 -2.26
C THR A 347 27.05 -10.49 -1.27
N LEU A 348 26.14 -11.00 -0.44
CA LEU A 348 25.52 -10.27 0.68
C LEU A 348 26.04 -10.83 2.00
N VAL A 349 26.85 -10.07 2.72
CA VAL A 349 27.25 -10.38 4.09
C VAL A 349 26.14 -9.90 5.02
N TRP A 350 25.51 -10.82 5.75
CA TRP A 350 24.43 -10.52 6.69
C TRP A 350 24.93 -10.65 8.12
N ASP A 351 25.27 -9.50 8.71
CA ASP A 351 25.70 -9.35 10.09
C ASP A 351 24.49 -9.44 11.04
N ASP A 352 24.64 -10.02 12.24
CA ASP A 352 23.57 -10.10 13.26
C ASP A 352 22.26 -10.79 12.78
N HIS A 353 22.35 -11.65 11.75
CA HIS A 353 21.24 -12.36 11.11
C HIS A 353 20.35 -13.17 12.09
N HIS A 354 20.88 -13.55 13.25
CA HIS A 354 20.17 -14.30 14.29
C HIS A 354 18.93 -13.56 14.82
N ILE A 355 18.91 -12.21 14.75
CA ILE A 355 17.76 -11.39 15.13
C ILE A 355 16.61 -11.64 14.16
N ALA A 356 16.88 -11.52 12.85
CA ALA A 356 15.90 -11.81 11.80
C ALA A 356 15.37 -13.24 11.92
N ARG A 357 16.26 -14.23 12.15
CA ARG A 357 15.84 -15.62 12.40
C ARG A 357 14.92 -15.79 13.61
N THR A 358 15.05 -14.95 14.64
CA THR A 358 14.22 -15.02 15.84
C THR A 358 12.88 -14.30 15.66
N CYS A 359 12.88 -13.18 14.94
CA CYS A 359 11.71 -12.30 14.83
C CYS A 359 10.83 -12.58 13.61
N LEU A 360 11.39 -13.07 12.51
CA LEU A 360 10.67 -13.30 11.27
C LEU A 360 9.89 -14.62 11.29
N GLY A 361 8.73 -14.60 10.65
CA GLY A 361 7.81 -15.73 10.57
C GLY A 361 6.41 -15.35 11.03
N PRO A 362 5.50 -16.33 11.16
CA PRO A 362 4.12 -16.08 11.55
C PRO A 362 4.06 -15.45 12.94
N SER A 363 3.59 -14.21 13.00
CA SER A 363 3.32 -13.52 14.27
C SER A 363 1.92 -13.90 14.76
N PRO A 364 1.76 -14.31 16.03
CA PRO A 364 0.44 -14.64 16.59
C PRO A 364 -0.51 -13.44 16.68
N LEU A 365 -0.01 -12.22 16.45
CA LEU A 365 -0.76 -10.96 16.54
C LEU A 365 -1.14 -10.38 15.18
N THR A 366 -0.54 -10.83 14.08
CA THR A 366 -0.81 -10.34 12.72
C THR A 366 -0.97 -11.53 11.78
N HIS A 367 -2.10 -11.60 11.09
CA HIS A 367 -2.50 -12.79 10.33
C HIS A 367 -1.93 -12.84 8.91
N ASP A 368 -1.10 -11.87 8.54
CA ASP A 368 -0.32 -11.94 7.30
C ASP A 368 0.84 -12.91 7.52
N VAL A 369 0.98 -13.91 6.63
CA VAL A 369 2.07 -14.87 6.69
C VAL A 369 3.34 -14.15 6.27
N SER A 370 3.94 -13.43 7.22
CA SER A 370 5.22 -12.77 7.01
C SER A 370 6.27 -13.84 6.70
N PRO A 371 7.07 -13.68 5.63
CA PRO A 371 8.11 -14.63 5.29
C PRO A 371 9.04 -14.86 6.48
N THR A 372 9.34 -16.14 6.70
CA THR A 372 10.37 -16.59 7.63
C THR A 372 11.76 -16.21 7.12
N PHE A 373 12.74 -16.21 8.02
CA PHE A 373 14.14 -16.01 7.66
C PHE A 373 14.61 -17.01 6.59
N GLU A 374 14.22 -18.28 6.71
CA GLU A 374 14.54 -19.32 5.73
C GLU A 374 13.93 -19.04 4.35
N GLN A 375 12.71 -18.48 4.29
CA GLN A 375 12.09 -18.07 3.01
C GLN A 375 12.82 -16.88 2.39
N ILE A 376 13.31 -15.93 3.19
CA ILE A 376 14.17 -14.84 2.67
C ILE A 376 15.46 -15.42 2.06
N LEU A 377 16.12 -16.36 2.73
CA LEU A 377 17.33 -16.99 2.19
C LEU A 377 17.06 -17.74 0.87
N GLN A 378 15.94 -18.46 0.79
CA GLN A 378 15.53 -19.14 -0.45
C GLN A 378 15.26 -18.14 -1.58
N PHE A 379 14.60 -17.02 -1.27
CA PHE A 379 14.38 -15.94 -2.21
C PHE A 379 15.70 -15.36 -2.73
N LEU A 380 16.63 -14.98 -1.84
CA LEU A 380 17.94 -14.45 -2.24
C LEU A 380 18.74 -15.46 -3.09
N ALA A 381 18.74 -16.73 -2.71
CA ALA A 381 19.41 -17.80 -3.46
C ALA A 381 18.80 -18.03 -4.85
N LYS A 382 17.47 -17.96 -5.00
CA LYS A 382 16.78 -18.02 -6.30
C LYS A 382 17.27 -16.92 -7.26
N HIS A 383 17.66 -15.78 -6.71
CA HIS A 383 18.15 -14.62 -7.47
C HIS A 383 19.68 -14.55 -7.62
N GLU A 384 20.39 -15.67 -7.41
CA GLU A 384 21.85 -15.78 -7.56
C GLU A 384 22.64 -14.84 -6.62
N ILE A 385 22.08 -14.55 -5.45
CA ILE A 385 22.75 -13.78 -4.39
C ILE A 385 23.37 -14.78 -3.41
N GLU A 386 24.70 -14.74 -3.29
CA GLU A 386 25.40 -15.54 -2.29
C GLU A 386 25.30 -14.85 -0.93
N VAL A 387 24.68 -15.52 0.06
CA VAL A 387 24.53 -14.96 1.41
C VAL A 387 25.58 -15.55 2.35
N LEU A 388 26.42 -14.69 2.92
CA LEU A 388 27.38 -15.05 3.98
C LEU A 388 26.82 -14.56 5.32
N LEU A 389 26.47 -15.51 6.20
CA LEU A 389 26.00 -15.19 7.54
C LEU A 389 27.22 -14.94 8.45
N ALA A 390 27.35 -13.72 8.95
CA ALA A 390 28.47 -13.26 9.77
C ALA A 390 28.11 -13.17 11.26
#